data_AF-A0AAW5RYI2-F1
#
_entry.id   AF-A0AAW5RYI2-F1
#
_cell.length_a   1.000
_cell.length_b   1.000
_cell.length_c   1.000
_cell.angle_alpha   90.00
_cell.angle_beta   90.00
_cell.angle_gamma   90.00
#
_symmetry.space_group_name_H-M   'P 1'
#
loop_
_entity.id
_entity.type
_entity.pdbx_description
1 polymer ?
#
loop_
_entity_poly.entity_id
_entity_poly.type
_entity_poly.pdbx_seq_one_letter_code
_entity_poly.pdbx_strand_id
1 'polypeptide(L)'
;MKSLQFFYDNYPKFQKFDERKIQIQTHKNIIIKGGFASGKKNLILNFLSLYKSENILFIDCDDLKFQASALVNLNSFLTYNPQIKFLALCNFAHNFDFASLKHLNLQIIISICDSNFHLDYFEELHLDYLDFEEFLSLNKKYADTKTMVSYFLHTGRNVILNHNFNTNSSYLRSFYTPLELTILKQIALELGNEFSVNELLKTLKNTIKISKDTLYKSIEKLESNYTLYFVKNLEKNLKKVYFWDFSLKNSLSIQKDFSALFENLILSELFKFEQEIFYTKYFDFYLPSLKNAFLCSPFKDKDLLSLKVKKILSKNQLALSTIYIITLSQRDEFFIEGVRVMILPFDEWALGN
;
A
#
# COMPACT_ATOMS: atom_id res chain seq x y z
N MET A 1 27.79 20.04 9.07
CA MET A 1 28.48 19.98 7.75
C MET A 1 29.09 18.61 7.45
N LYS A 2 29.95 18.01 8.29
CA LYS A 2 30.61 16.70 8.00
C LYS A 2 29.66 15.56 7.59
N SER A 3 28.50 15.43 8.25
CA SER A 3 27.50 14.40 7.89
C SER A 3 26.90 14.61 6.50
N LEU A 4 26.53 15.84 6.13
CA LEU A 4 26.01 16.16 4.79
C LEU A 4 27.05 15.92 3.70
N GLN A 5 28.32 16.29 3.96
CA GLN A 5 29.43 16.01 3.06
C GLN A 5 29.59 14.50 2.84
N PHE A 6 29.51 13.69 3.90
CA PHE A 6 29.58 12.23 3.78
C PHE A 6 28.51 11.68 2.82
N PHE A 7 27.25 12.10 2.96
CA PHE A 7 26.17 11.63 2.09
C PHE A 7 26.32 12.13 0.65
N TYR A 8 26.81 13.36 0.47
CA TYR A 8 27.10 13.89 -0.86
C TYR A 8 28.22 13.10 -1.56
N ASP A 9 29.30 12.79 -0.85
CA ASP A 9 30.44 12.03 -1.40
C ASP A 9 30.12 10.54 -1.62
N ASN A 10 29.12 10.00 -0.92
CA ASN A 10 28.77 8.58 -0.92
C ASN A 10 27.36 8.33 -1.51
N TYR A 11 27.11 8.83 -2.72
CA TYR A 11 25.86 8.57 -3.44
C TYR A 11 25.59 7.06 -3.56
N PRO A 12 24.37 6.56 -3.29
CA PRO A 12 24.06 5.13 -3.33
C PRO A 12 24.31 4.52 -4.72
N LYS A 13 24.92 3.33 -4.75
CA LYS A 13 24.98 2.52 -5.97
C LYS A 13 23.56 2.04 -6.30
N PHE A 14 23.00 2.52 -7.41
CA PHE A 14 21.66 2.14 -7.86
C PHE A 14 21.73 0.94 -8.80
N GLN A 15 20.97 -0.11 -8.48
CA GLN A 15 20.67 -1.18 -9.41
C GLN A 15 19.38 -0.83 -10.14
N LYS A 16 19.39 -0.91 -11.47
CA LYS A 16 18.23 -0.60 -12.30
C LYS A 16 16.99 -1.36 -11.79
N PHE A 17 15.93 -0.61 -11.52
CA PHE A 17 14.64 -1.10 -11.07
C PHE A 17 13.63 -0.96 -12.23
N ASP A 18 12.69 -1.88 -12.37
CA ASP A 18 11.67 -1.75 -13.42
C ASP A 18 10.80 -0.50 -13.19
N GLU A 19 10.40 0.15 -14.26
CA GLU A 19 9.63 1.39 -14.18
C GLU A 19 8.26 1.13 -13.54
N ARG A 20 7.87 2.02 -12.62
CA ARG A 20 6.53 2.09 -12.06
C ARG A 20 5.61 2.84 -13.01
N LYS A 21 4.31 2.60 -12.93
CA LYS A 21 3.31 3.36 -13.69
C LYS A 21 3.34 4.86 -13.38
N ILE A 22 3.77 5.21 -12.17
CA ILE A 22 3.90 6.58 -11.67
C ILE A 22 5.33 7.09 -11.89
N GLN A 23 5.47 8.34 -12.33
CA GLN A 23 6.76 9.01 -12.56
C GLN A 23 6.89 10.33 -11.78
N ILE A 24 8.12 10.66 -11.40
CA ILE A 24 8.46 11.93 -10.74
C ILE A 24 8.59 13.01 -11.82
N GLN A 25 7.81 14.08 -11.71
CA GLN A 25 7.87 15.22 -12.63
C GLN A 25 9.11 16.08 -12.35
N THR A 26 9.77 16.57 -13.39
CA THR A 26 10.89 17.52 -13.26
C THR A 26 10.40 18.92 -12.89
N HIS A 27 11.24 19.69 -12.18
CA HIS A 27 11.01 21.11 -11.85
C HIS A 27 9.90 21.40 -10.82
N LYS A 28 9.42 20.38 -10.11
CA LYS A 28 8.46 20.53 -9.03
C LYS A 28 8.94 19.87 -7.76
N ASN A 29 8.76 20.54 -6.63
CA ASN A 29 9.00 19.94 -5.33
C ASN A 29 7.92 18.88 -5.08
N ILE A 30 8.30 17.67 -4.69
CA ILE A 30 7.39 16.52 -4.61
C ILE A 30 7.50 15.84 -3.25
N ILE A 31 6.34 15.53 -2.66
CA ILE A 31 6.22 14.60 -1.53
C ILE A 31 5.66 13.28 -2.07
N ILE A 32 6.43 12.21 -1.96
CA ILE A 32 6.01 10.86 -2.30
C ILE A 32 5.49 10.19 -1.02
N LYS A 33 4.18 9.96 -0.97
CA LYS A 33 3.50 9.28 0.14
C LYS A 33 3.22 7.83 -0.22
N GLY A 34 3.33 6.93 0.74
CA GLY A 34 3.00 5.51 0.52
C GLY A 34 3.50 4.63 1.64
N GLY A 35 3.07 3.37 1.65
CA GLY A 35 3.41 2.46 2.74
C GLY A 35 4.88 2.07 2.80
N PHE A 36 5.26 1.42 3.90
CA PHE A 36 6.57 0.83 4.03
C PHE A 36 6.80 -0.16 2.87
N ALA A 37 7.94 -0.04 2.19
CA ALA A 37 8.33 -0.93 1.10
C ALA A 37 7.37 -1.00 -0.11
N SER A 38 6.56 0.03 -0.30
CA SER A 38 5.85 0.33 -1.56
C SER A 38 6.78 0.69 -2.73
N GLY A 39 8.09 0.87 -2.49
CA GLY A 39 9.08 1.18 -3.53
C GLY A 39 9.41 2.68 -3.68
N LYS A 40 9.02 3.54 -2.73
CA LYS A 40 9.29 5.00 -2.79
C LYS A 40 10.77 5.33 -3.05
N LYS A 41 11.68 4.69 -2.31
CA LYS A 41 13.13 4.88 -2.47
C LYS A 41 13.60 4.44 -3.86
N ASN A 42 13.10 3.31 -4.36
CA ASN A 42 13.41 2.82 -5.72
C ASN A 42 12.93 3.80 -6.79
N LEU A 43 11.72 4.36 -6.65
CA LEU A 43 11.18 5.38 -7.56
C LEU A 43 12.07 6.63 -7.60
N ILE A 44 12.49 7.14 -6.44
CA ILE A 44 13.39 8.29 -6.33
C ILE A 44 14.74 7.99 -6.98
N LEU A 45 15.37 6.86 -6.64
CA LEU A 45 16.67 6.50 -7.19
C LEU A 45 16.62 6.26 -8.71
N ASN A 46 15.51 5.70 -9.22
CA ASN A 46 15.32 5.52 -10.66
C ASN A 46 15.28 6.87 -11.37
N PHE A 47 14.50 7.83 -10.86
CA PHE A 47 14.46 9.20 -11.39
C PHE A 47 15.83 9.87 -11.33
N LEU A 48 16.52 9.79 -10.19
CA LEU A 48 17.83 10.41 -10.00
C LEU A 48 18.93 9.78 -10.85
N SER A 49 18.78 8.51 -11.26
CA SER A 49 19.75 7.82 -12.12
C SER A 49 19.90 8.44 -13.51
N LEU A 50 18.96 9.30 -13.92
CA LEU A 50 19.01 10.08 -15.16
C LEU A 50 20.01 11.25 -15.09
N TYR A 51 20.53 11.59 -13.91
CA TYR A 51 21.39 12.74 -13.67
C TYR A 51 22.75 12.33 -13.11
N LYS A 52 23.74 13.21 -13.25
CA LYS A 52 25.07 13.02 -12.66
C LYS A 52 25.01 13.11 -11.14
N SER A 53 25.78 12.26 -10.45
CA SER A 53 25.84 12.21 -8.97
C SER A 53 26.25 13.53 -8.33
N GLU A 54 27.11 14.33 -8.98
CA GLU A 54 27.53 15.66 -8.52
C GLU A 54 26.37 16.66 -8.40
N ASN A 55 25.25 16.41 -9.11
CA ASN A 55 24.06 17.26 -9.05
C ASN A 55 23.08 16.84 -7.95
N ILE A 56 23.39 15.82 -7.16
CA ILE A 56 22.43 15.15 -6.28
C ILE A 56 22.94 15.12 -4.85
N LEU A 57 22.10 15.53 -3.90
CA LEU A 57 22.23 15.19 -2.50
C LEU A 57 21.11 14.21 -2.14
N PHE A 58 21.47 12.95 -1.91
CA PHE A 58 20.55 11.91 -1.48
C PHE A 58 20.81 11.55 -0.01
N ILE A 59 19.78 11.60 0.82
CA ILE A 59 19.85 11.24 2.24
C ILE A 59 18.70 10.30 2.55
N ASP A 60 19.02 9.13 3.08
CA ASP A 60 18.03 8.25 3.73
C ASP A 60 18.00 8.58 5.22
N CYS A 61 16.90 9.17 5.69
CA CYS A 61 16.77 9.60 7.08
C CYS A 61 16.68 8.43 8.08
N ASP A 62 16.45 7.20 7.60
CA ASP A 62 16.52 5.97 8.42
C ASP A 62 17.94 5.36 8.45
N ASP A 63 18.92 5.92 7.71
CA ASP A 63 20.31 5.45 7.80
C ASP A 63 20.85 5.72 9.22
N LEU A 64 21.37 4.69 9.89
CA LEU A 64 21.94 4.79 11.25
C LEU A 64 23.07 5.81 11.39
N LYS A 65 23.73 6.18 10.28
CA LYS A 65 24.78 7.21 10.24
C LYS A 65 24.20 8.63 10.12
N PHE A 66 22.95 8.78 9.72
CA PHE A 66 22.27 10.06 9.64
C PHE A 66 21.89 10.55 11.04
N GLN A 67 22.09 11.84 11.27
CA GLN A 67 21.66 12.52 12.49
C GLN A 67 20.82 13.73 12.10
N ALA A 68 19.61 13.84 12.65
CA ALA A 68 18.69 14.92 12.32
C ALA A 68 19.27 16.33 12.57
N SER A 69 20.23 16.47 13.51
CA SER A 69 20.97 17.71 13.75
C SER A 69 21.77 18.20 12.52
N ALA A 70 22.05 17.32 11.56
CA ALA A 70 22.68 17.69 10.29
C ALA A 70 21.82 18.66 9.48
N LEU A 71 20.48 18.60 9.61
CA LEU A 71 19.53 19.44 8.89
C LEU A 71 19.69 20.93 9.20
N VAL A 72 20.18 21.28 10.39
CA VAL A 72 20.49 22.68 10.78
C VAL A 72 21.48 23.33 9.81
N ASN A 73 22.38 22.54 9.23
CA ASN A 73 23.39 23.02 8.27
C ASN A 73 23.01 22.75 6.81
N LEU A 74 21.79 22.27 6.52
CA LEU A 74 21.40 21.85 5.17
C LEU A 74 21.36 23.04 4.21
N ASN A 75 20.75 24.15 4.64
CA ASN A 75 20.67 25.36 3.84
C ASN A 75 22.06 25.87 3.45
N SER A 76 22.93 26.11 4.43
CA SER A 76 24.29 26.58 4.18
C SER A 76 25.09 25.61 3.30
N PHE A 77 24.97 24.30 3.53
CA PHE A 77 25.63 23.29 2.70
C PHE A 77 25.20 23.38 1.22
N LEU A 78 23.90 23.53 0.96
CA LEU A 78 23.38 23.65 -0.40
C LEU A 78 23.77 24.99 -1.05
N THR A 79 23.82 26.08 -0.29
CA THR A 79 24.32 27.38 -0.77
C THR A 79 25.78 27.30 -1.21
N TYR A 80 26.63 26.58 -0.47
CA TYR A 80 28.04 26.39 -0.81
C TYR A 80 28.27 25.38 -1.95
N ASN A 81 27.24 24.62 -2.34
CA ASN A 81 27.31 23.59 -3.38
C ASN A 81 26.26 23.83 -4.48
N PRO A 82 26.36 24.94 -5.25
CA PRO A 82 25.35 25.34 -6.22
C PRO A 82 25.18 24.37 -7.40
N GLN A 83 26.11 23.42 -7.58
CA GLN A 83 25.99 22.33 -8.54
C GLN A 83 24.86 21.34 -8.18
N ILE A 84 24.49 21.22 -6.90
CA ILE A 84 23.41 20.36 -6.45
C ILE A 84 22.08 20.91 -6.99
N LYS A 85 21.42 20.14 -7.86
CA LYS A 85 20.12 20.46 -8.48
C LYS A 85 18.98 19.64 -7.89
N PHE A 86 19.29 18.54 -7.22
CA PHE A 86 18.30 17.65 -6.62
C PHE A 86 18.65 17.36 -5.15
N LEU A 87 17.68 17.61 -4.27
CA LEU A 87 17.72 17.19 -2.88
C LEU A 87 16.68 16.09 -2.68
N ALA A 88 17.13 14.89 -2.34
CA ALA A 88 16.26 13.77 -2.03
C ALA A 88 16.37 13.38 -0.56
N LEU A 89 15.25 13.43 0.17
CA LEU A 89 15.12 13.03 1.56
C LEU A 89 14.19 11.82 1.67
N CYS A 90 14.76 10.63 1.78
CA CYS A 90 14.01 9.39 1.96
C CYS A 90 13.66 9.15 3.42
N ASN A 91 12.53 8.48 3.67
CA ASN A 91 12.01 8.16 5.01
C ASN A 91 11.98 9.36 5.98
N PHE A 92 11.55 10.51 5.47
CA PHE A 92 11.58 11.75 6.24
C PHE A 92 10.53 11.73 7.37
N ALA A 93 10.96 12.00 8.60
CA ALA A 93 10.09 12.08 9.78
C ALA A 93 10.58 13.14 10.79
N HIS A 94 11.15 14.24 10.28
CA HIS A 94 11.78 15.27 11.09
C HIS A 94 11.13 16.63 10.90
N ASN A 95 11.29 17.51 11.89
CA ASN A 95 10.88 18.90 11.74
C ASN A 95 11.98 19.66 10.98
N PHE A 96 11.64 20.20 9.81
CA PHE A 96 12.53 21.05 9.03
C PHE A 96 11.72 22.13 8.31
N ASP A 97 12.21 23.36 8.35
CA ASP A 97 11.58 24.46 7.63
C ASP A 97 12.08 24.50 6.18
N PHE A 98 11.30 23.92 5.28
CA PHE A 98 11.57 23.93 3.84
C PHE A 98 11.48 25.33 3.22
N ALA A 99 10.83 26.30 3.87
CA ALA A 99 10.81 27.68 3.38
C ALA A 99 12.22 28.29 3.34
N SER A 100 13.11 27.84 4.23
CA SER A 100 14.51 28.25 4.26
C SER A 100 15.27 27.93 2.97
N LEU A 101 14.81 26.95 2.17
CA LEU A 101 15.44 26.52 0.93
C LEU A 101 14.83 27.17 -0.33
N LYS A 102 13.75 27.97 -0.22
CA LYS A 102 13.02 28.54 -1.37
C LYS A 102 13.86 29.42 -2.30
N HIS A 103 14.93 30.03 -1.79
CA HIS A 103 15.83 30.88 -2.57
C HIS A 103 16.81 30.08 -3.44
N LEU A 104 16.89 28.76 -3.26
CA LEU A 104 17.76 27.87 -4.02
C LEU A 104 17.05 27.33 -5.26
N ASN A 105 17.74 27.32 -6.40
CA ASN A 105 17.23 26.73 -7.64
C ASN A 105 17.52 25.22 -7.69
N LEU A 106 16.79 24.45 -6.88
CA LEU A 106 16.88 22.99 -6.82
C LEU A 106 15.49 22.37 -6.66
N GLN A 107 15.34 21.13 -7.13
CA GLN A 107 14.15 20.32 -6.92
C GLN A 107 14.29 19.49 -5.64
N ILE A 108 13.29 19.57 -4.76
CA ILE A 108 13.23 18.81 -3.51
C ILE A 108 12.27 17.64 -3.67
N ILE A 109 12.74 16.43 -3.35
CA ILE A 109 11.94 15.21 -3.38
C ILE A 109 11.99 14.58 -1.99
N ILE A 110 10.83 14.40 -1.38
CA ILE A 110 10.69 13.84 -0.04
C ILE A 110 9.91 12.53 -0.17
N SER A 111 10.32 11.47 0.52
CA SER A 111 9.44 10.31 0.70
C SER A 111 9.04 10.16 2.16
N ILE A 112 7.77 9.88 2.40
CA ILE A 112 7.22 9.70 3.74
C ILE A 112 6.19 8.57 3.79
N CYS A 113 5.99 8.00 4.97
CA CYS A 113 4.94 6.99 5.21
C CYS A 113 3.64 7.60 5.74
N ASP A 114 3.68 8.74 6.43
CA ASP A 114 2.50 9.39 7.00
C ASP A 114 1.66 10.09 5.91
N SER A 115 0.44 9.58 5.71
CA SER A 115 -0.54 10.13 4.76
C SER A 115 -0.93 11.58 5.09
N ASN A 116 -0.86 11.97 6.37
CA ASN A 116 -1.32 13.27 6.85
C ASN A 116 -0.27 14.38 6.72
N PHE A 117 0.97 14.02 6.37
CA PHE A 117 2.05 15.00 6.22
C PHE A 117 1.79 15.89 5.00
N HIS A 118 1.87 17.20 5.19
CA HIS A 118 1.65 18.18 4.12
C HIS A 118 2.70 19.29 4.21
N LEU A 119 3.16 19.77 3.04
CA LEU A 119 3.96 20.98 2.94
C LEU A 119 3.42 21.83 1.80
N ASP A 120 3.25 23.12 2.08
CA ASP A 120 2.88 24.08 1.05
C ASP A 120 3.91 24.08 -0.09
N TYR A 121 3.45 24.32 -1.31
CA TYR A 121 4.29 24.39 -2.53
C TYR A 121 4.95 23.08 -2.96
N PHE A 122 4.60 21.95 -2.33
CA PHE A 122 4.95 20.62 -2.81
C PHE A 122 3.74 19.97 -3.48
N GLU A 123 3.97 19.29 -4.60
CA GLU A 123 3.00 18.37 -5.16
C GLU A 123 3.04 17.05 -4.41
N GLU A 124 1.86 16.47 -4.17
CA GLU A 124 1.76 15.18 -3.52
C GLU A 124 1.62 14.07 -4.57
N LEU A 125 2.45 13.05 -4.42
CA LEU A 125 2.46 11.87 -5.26
C LEU A 125 2.19 10.65 -4.38
N HIS A 126 1.03 10.03 -4.55
CA HIS A 126 0.71 8.79 -3.84
C HIS A 126 1.28 7.60 -4.60
N LEU A 127 2.20 6.88 -3.97
CA LEU A 127 2.76 5.63 -4.48
C LEU A 127 2.17 4.46 -3.70
N ASP A 128 1.23 3.76 -4.34
CA ASP A 128 0.74 2.48 -3.83
C ASP A 128 1.82 1.38 -4.00
N TYR A 129 1.58 0.25 -3.35
CA TYR A 129 2.33 -0.98 -3.58
C TYR A 129 2.11 -1.51 -5.01
N LEU A 130 2.82 -2.57 -5.37
CA LEU A 130 2.68 -3.19 -6.68
C LEU A 130 1.24 -3.69 -6.86
N ASP A 131 0.62 -3.29 -7.96
CA ASP A 131 -0.52 -4.02 -8.48
C ASP A 131 -0.07 -5.30 -9.19
N PHE A 132 -1.03 -6.14 -9.58
CA PHE A 132 -0.72 -7.40 -10.22
C PHE A 132 0.08 -7.24 -11.53
N GLU A 133 -0.17 -6.20 -12.32
CA GLU A 133 0.53 -5.97 -13.59
C GLU A 133 1.98 -5.51 -13.38
N GLU A 134 2.21 -4.60 -12.44
CA GLU A 134 3.55 -4.18 -12.02
C GLU A 134 4.31 -5.38 -11.41
N PHE A 135 3.63 -6.22 -10.64
CA PHE A 135 4.19 -7.45 -10.09
C PHE A 135 4.62 -8.43 -11.18
N LEU A 136 3.80 -8.65 -12.22
CA LEU A 136 4.17 -9.47 -13.38
C LEU A 136 5.40 -8.89 -14.08
N SER A 137 5.45 -7.57 -14.24
CA SER A 137 6.54 -6.86 -14.92
C SER A 137 7.89 -7.02 -14.21
N LEU A 138 7.89 -7.14 -12.88
CA LEU A 138 9.10 -7.43 -12.09
C LEU A 138 9.53 -8.90 -12.15
N ASN A 139 8.61 -9.80 -12.52
CA ASN A 139 8.76 -11.25 -12.39
C ASN A 139 8.64 -11.98 -13.74
N LYS A 140 9.19 -11.38 -14.80
CA LYS A 140 9.19 -11.90 -16.19
C LYS A 140 9.76 -13.31 -16.37
N LYS A 141 10.41 -13.87 -15.35
CA LYS A 141 11.01 -15.21 -15.38
C LYS A 141 9.99 -16.35 -15.31
N TYR A 142 8.76 -16.07 -14.87
CA TYR A 142 7.69 -17.06 -14.78
C TYR A 142 6.74 -16.87 -15.97
N ALA A 143 6.54 -17.94 -16.75
CA ALA A 143 5.76 -17.88 -17.99
C ALA A 143 4.25 -18.14 -17.80
N ASP A 144 3.84 -18.82 -16.73
CA ASP A 144 2.44 -19.19 -16.48
C ASP A 144 1.76 -18.24 -15.48
N THR A 145 0.69 -17.57 -15.92
CA THR A 145 -0.07 -16.59 -15.13
C THR A 145 -0.67 -17.19 -13.85
N LYS A 146 -1.09 -18.46 -13.87
CA LYS A 146 -1.65 -19.11 -12.66
C LYS A 146 -0.60 -19.32 -11.58
N THR A 147 0.60 -19.74 -11.98
CA THR A 147 1.77 -19.80 -11.10
C THR A 147 2.08 -18.41 -10.53
N MET A 148 1.92 -17.34 -11.33
CA MET A 148 2.11 -15.97 -10.89
C MET A 148 1.07 -15.48 -9.88
N VAL A 149 -0.22 -15.81 -10.03
CA VAL A 149 -1.23 -15.48 -9.01
C VAL A 149 -0.89 -16.14 -7.67
N SER A 150 -0.48 -17.41 -7.71
CA SER A 150 -0.06 -18.13 -6.51
C SER A 150 1.19 -17.49 -5.89
N TYR A 151 2.16 -17.10 -6.70
CA TYR A 151 3.36 -16.41 -6.25
C TYR A 151 3.02 -15.05 -5.62
N PHE A 152 2.12 -14.27 -6.25
CA PHE A 152 1.66 -12.98 -5.72
C PHE A 152 0.97 -13.13 -4.37
N LEU A 153 0.08 -14.11 -4.21
CA LEU A 153 -0.59 -14.44 -2.94
C LEU A 153 0.40 -14.79 -1.81
N HIS A 154 1.60 -15.29 -2.16
CA HIS A 154 2.65 -15.59 -1.21
C HIS A 154 3.51 -14.37 -0.85
N THR A 155 3.95 -13.59 -1.84
CA THR A 155 4.91 -12.49 -1.63
C THR A 155 4.27 -11.13 -1.36
N GLY A 156 3.01 -10.96 -1.75
CA GLY A 156 2.32 -9.70 -1.60
C GLY A 156 2.72 -8.64 -2.59
N ARG A 157 2.33 -7.42 -2.24
CA ARG A 157 2.50 -6.21 -3.05
C ARG A 157 3.82 -5.49 -2.75
N ASN A 158 4.50 -5.90 -1.68
CA ASN A 158 5.73 -5.29 -1.20
C ASN A 158 6.93 -5.60 -2.11
N VAL A 159 7.64 -4.54 -2.52
CA VAL A 159 8.79 -4.61 -3.42
C VAL A 159 9.97 -5.40 -2.82
N ILE A 160 10.19 -5.34 -1.50
CA ILE A 160 11.30 -6.03 -0.82
C ILE A 160 11.16 -7.55 -0.91
N LEU A 161 9.96 -8.08 -0.65
CA LEU A 161 9.69 -9.52 -0.67
C LEU A 161 9.83 -10.09 -2.09
N ASN A 162 9.45 -9.31 -3.09
CA ASN A 162 9.59 -9.69 -4.50
C ASN A 162 11.05 -9.76 -4.98
N HIS A 163 11.98 -9.09 -4.28
CA HIS A 163 13.41 -9.19 -4.60
C HIS A 163 14.17 -10.23 -3.77
N ASN A 164 13.69 -10.59 -2.58
CA ASN A 164 14.41 -11.49 -1.66
C ASN A 164 13.48 -12.57 -1.09
N PHE A 165 13.43 -13.73 -1.76
CA PHE A 165 12.58 -14.89 -1.44
C PHE A 165 12.71 -15.47 -0.01
N ASN A 166 13.80 -15.16 0.71
CA ASN A 166 14.14 -15.78 2.00
C ASN A 166 14.00 -14.85 3.21
N THR A 167 13.36 -13.68 3.06
CA THR A 167 13.16 -12.80 4.21
C THR A 167 12.06 -13.37 5.10
N ASN A 168 12.46 -14.06 6.17
CA ASN A 168 11.57 -14.32 7.31
C ASN A 168 10.94 -12.99 7.77
N SER A 169 9.72 -13.05 8.34
CA SER A 169 8.97 -11.88 8.84
C SER A 169 9.69 -11.04 9.91
N SER A 170 10.93 -11.39 10.26
CA SER A 170 11.88 -10.61 11.04
C SER A 170 12.05 -9.15 10.57
N TYR A 171 11.96 -8.87 9.26
CA TYR A 171 12.08 -7.50 8.74
C TYR A 171 11.00 -6.57 9.30
N LEU A 172 9.82 -7.09 9.65
CA LEU A 172 8.74 -6.32 10.25
C LEU A 172 9.16 -5.70 11.60
N ARG A 173 10.12 -6.31 12.31
CA ARG A 173 10.65 -5.76 13.58
C ARG A 173 11.50 -4.51 13.39
N SER A 174 11.95 -4.23 12.18
CA SER A 174 12.66 -3.00 11.85
C SER A 174 11.72 -1.81 11.65
N PHE A 175 10.41 -2.05 11.45
CA PHE A 175 9.44 -1.02 11.10
C PHE A 175 8.33 -0.86 12.14
N TYR A 176 7.93 -1.96 12.77
CA TYR A 176 6.87 -1.97 13.75
C TYR A 176 7.43 -2.21 15.15
N THR A 177 6.95 -1.43 16.11
CA THR A 177 7.19 -1.63 17.53
C THR A 177 6.64 -2.97 18.00
N PRO A 178 7.13 -3.53 19.13
CA PRO A 178 6.56 -4.74 19.70
C PRO A 178 5.05 -4.67 19.97
N LEU A 179 4.55 -3.48 20.34
CA LEU A 179 3.14 -3.23 20.55
C LEU A 179 2.35 -3.29 19.24
N GLU A 180 2.79 -2.57 18.20
CA GLU A 180 2.17 -2.58 16.88
C GLU A 180 2.15 -4.00 16.30
N LEU A 181 3.24 -4.76 16.39
CA LEU A 181 3.28 -6.15 15.95
C LEU A 181 2.26 -7.03 16.69
N THR A 182 2.05 -6.80 17.98
CA THR A 182 1.05 -7.54 18.76
C THR A 182 -0.37 -7.21 18.30
N ILE A 183 -0.65 -5.92 18.05
CA ILE A 183 -1.93 -5.46 17.50
C ILE A 183 -2.17 -6.06 16.11
N LEU A 184 -1.18 -5.97 15.22
CA LEU A 184 -1.27 -6.47 13.85
C LEU A 184 -1.50 -7.98 13.79
N LYS A 185 -0.86 -8.76 14.67
CA LYS A 185 -1.11 -10.20 14.81
C LYS A 185 -2.56 -10.51 15.16
N GLN A 186 -3.16 -9.75 16.09
CA GLN A 186 -4.55 -9.95 16.47
C GLN A 186 -5.50 -9.55 15.32
N ILE A 187 -5.19 -8.48 14.60
CA ILE A 187 -5.95 -8.06 13.41
C ILE A 187 -5.87 -9.11 12.29
N ALA A 188 -4.72 -9.75 12.07
CA ALA A 188 -4.55 -10.75 11.02
C ALA A 188 -5.47 -11.97 11.16
N LEU A 189 -5.90 -12.29 12.39
CA LEU A 189 -6.87 -13.35 12.71
C LEU A 189 -8.30 -12.99 12.33
N GLU A 190 -8.64 -11.70 12.34
CA GLU A 190 -9.99 -11.15 12.12
C GLU A 190 -10.10 -10.38 10.79
N LEU A 191 -9.14 -10.58 9.88
CA LEU A 191 -9.09 -9.86 8.61
C LEU A 191 -10.36 -10.10 7.79
N GLY A 192 -10.99 -9.03 7.31
CA GLY A 192 -12.25 -9.12 6.56
C GLY A 192 -13.52 -9.29 7.42
N ASN A 193 -13.39 -9.39 8.75
CA ASN A 193 -14.52 -9.34 9.68
C ASN A 193 -14.83 -7.88 10.09
N GLU A 194 -16.01 -7.66 10.67
CA GLU A 194 -16.37 -6.36 11.24
C GLU A 194 -15.40 -6.02 12.39
N PHE A 195 -14.83 -4.83 12.33
CA PHE A 195 -13.76 -4.40 13.22
C PHE A 195 -14.30 -3.54 14.36
N SER A 196 -14.01 -3.97 15.59
CA SER A 196 -14.33 -3.23 16.81
C SER A 196 -13.07 -3.03 17.65
N VAL A 197 -12.67 -1.76 17.85
CA VAL A 197 -11.54 -1.42 18.73
C VAL A 197 -11.78 -1.91 20.16
N ASN A 198 -13.04 -1.92 20.62
CA ASN A 198 -13.38 -2.38 21.96
C ASN A 198 -13.22 -3.91 22.11
N GLU A 199 -13.55 -4.67 21.07
CA GLU A 199 -13.33 -6.13 21.07
C GLU A 199 -11.83 -6.45 20.98
N LEU A 200 -11.11 -5.77 20.10
CA LEU A 200 -9.66 -5.87 20.01
C LEU A 200 -9.00 -5.55 21.36
N LEU A 201 -9.44 -4.50 22.06
CA LEU A 201 -8.93 -4.14 23.39
C LEU A 201 -9.18 -5.25 24.41
N LYS A 202 -10.38 -5.85 24.42
CA LYS A 202 -10.71 -6.96 25.33
C LYS A 202 -9.77 -8.15 25.09
N THR A 203 -9.54 -8.52 23.84
CA THR A 203 -8.65 -9.63 23.50
C THR A 203 -7.19 -9.33 23.86
N LEU A 204 -6.70 -8.13 23.54
CA LEU A 204 -5.33 -7.73 23.84
C LEU A 204 -5.05 -7.68 25.35
N LYS A 205 -6.02 -7.26 26.18
CA LYS A 205 -5.85 -7.21 27.65
C LYS A 205 -5.58 -8.57 28.31
N ASN A 206 -5.90 -9.67 27.63
CA ASN A 206 -5.59 -11.01 28.11
C ASN A 206 -4.10 -11.36 27.94
N THR A 207 -3.37 -10.63 27.10
CA THR A 207 -1.98 -10.94 26.73
C THR A 207 -1.00 -9.82 27.09
N ILE A 208 -1.44 -8.56 27.06
CA ILE A 208 -0.61 -7.38 27.30
C ILE A 208 -1.33 -6.31 28.12
N LYS A 209 -0.55 -5.48 28.83
CA LYS A 209 -1.06 -4.27 29.48
C LYS A 209 -1.14 -3.14 28.45
N ILE A 210 -2.36 -2.73 28.09
CA ILE A 210 -2.60 -1.66 27.12
C ILE A 210 -3.83 -0.82 27.53
N SER A 211 -3.73 0.50 27.36
CA SER A 211 -4.85 1.43 27.58
C SER A 211 -5.70 1.58 26.31
N LYS A 212 -6.92 2.10 26.46
CA LYS A 212 -7.77 2.42 25.32
C LYS A 212 -7.08 3.46 24.41
N ASP A 213 -6.62 4.57 24.97
CA ASP A 213 -6.02 5.68 24.21
C ASP A 213 -4.76 5.24 23.45
N THR A 214 -3.91 4.40 24.06
CA THR A 214 -2.74 3.84 23.40
C THR A 214 -3.13 2.98 22.19
N LEU A 215 -4.20 2.18 22.30
CA LEU A 215 -4.67 1.35 21.20
C LEU A 215 -5.22 2.20 20.04
N TYR A 216 -6.05 3.21 20.33
CA TYR A 216 -6.58 4.11 19.29
C TYR A 216 -5.45 4.82 18.54
N LYS A 217 -4.47 5.41 19.27
CA LYS A 217 -3.30 6.03 18.65
C LYS A 217 -2.49 5.08 17.79
N SER A 218 -2.34 3.82 18.23
CA SER A 218 -1.62 2.80 17.46
C SER A 218 -2.37 2.46 16.18
N ILE A 219 -3.69 2.33 16.23
CA ILE A 219 -4.53 2.04 15.04
C ILE A 219 -4.49 3.22 14.07
N GLU A 220 -4.66 4.45 14.55
CA GLU A 220 -4.58 5.67 13.73
C GLU A 220 -3.24 5.78 13.01
N LYS A 221 -2.13 5.52 13.73
CA LYS A 221 -0.78 5.51 13.14
C LYS A 221 -0.62 4.40 12.10
N LEU A 222 -1.15 3.20 12.35
CA LEU A 222 -1.07 2.09 11.40
C LEU A 222 -1.93 2.35 10.14
N GLU A 223 -3.04 3.07 10.28
CA GLU A 223 -3.87 3.53 9.16
C GLU A 223 -3.14 4.62 8.36
N SER A 224 -2.64 5.67 9.02
CA SER A 224 -1.95 6.78 8.35
C SER A 224 -0.63 6.36 7.68
N ASN A 225 0.00 5.29 8.16
CA ASN A 225 1.23 4.73 7.58
C ASN A 225 0.98 3.68 6.49
N TYR A 226 -0.23 3.60 5.94
CA TYR A 226 -0.60 2.63 4.90
C TYR A 226 -0.28 1.18 5.29
N THR A 227 -0.55 0.81 6.55
CA THR A 227 -0.52 -0.58 7.01
C THR A 227 -1.93 -1.16 7.06
N LEU A 228 -2.85 -0.43 7.69
CA LEU A 228 -4.27 -0.79 7.77
C LEU A 228 -5.10 0.01 6.78
N TYR A 229 -6.12 -0.63 6.23
CA TYR A 229 -7.18 0.02 5.45
C TYR A 229 -8.53 -0.40 6.00
N PHE A 230 -9.43 0.57 6.19
CA PHE A 230 -10.79 0.31 6.67
C PHE A 230 -11.82 0.50 5.56
N VAL A 231 -12.56 -0.56 5.26
CA VAL A 231 -13.70 -0.50 4.35
C VAL A 231 -14.95 -0.24 5.19
N LYS A 232 -15.64 0.88 4.95
CA LYS A 232 -16.87 1.23 5.66
C LYS A 232 -18.05 0.43 5.11
N ASN A 233 -19.02 0.14 5.98
CA ASN A 233 -20.31 -0.35 5.52
C ASN A 233 -21.06 0.81 4.84
N LEU A 234 -21.77 0.54 3.75
CA LEU A 234 -22.51 1.57 3.03
C LEU A 234 -23.65 2.18 3.88
N GLU A 235 -24.33 1.37 4.69
CA GLU A 235 -25.56 1.76 5.38
C GLU A 235 -25.38 1.94 6.90
N LYS A 236 -24.38 1.27 7.48
CA LYS A 236 -24.15 1.21 8.93
C LYS A 236 -22.85 1.91 9.30
N ASN A 237 -22.77 2.42 10.53
CA ASN A 237 -21.51 2.91 11.10
C ASN A 237 -20.62 1.74 11.58
N LEU A 238 -20.31 0.83 10.66
CA LEU A 238 -19.45 -0.34 10.87
C LEU A 238 -18.33 -0.30 9.82
N LYS A 239 -17.22 -0.95 10.12
CA LYS A 239 -16.08 -1.05 9.21
C LYS A 239 -15.44 -2.42 9.29
N LYS A 240 -14.88 -2.89 8.18
CA LYS A 240 -13.98 -4.05 8.14
C LYS A 240 -12.54 -3.57 8.04
N VAL A 241 -11.60 -4.36 8.54
CA VAL A 241 -10.16 -4.06 8.48
C VAL A 241 -9.42 -4.99 7.54
N TYR A 242 -8.51 -4.41 6.76
CA TYR A 242 -7.64 -5.09 5.82
C TYR A 242 -6.22 -4.54 5.91
N PHE A 243 -5.26 -5.24 5.32
CA PHE A 243 -3.91 -4.74 5.14
C PHE A 243 -3.75 -4.12 3.75
N TRP A 244 -2.99 -3.03 3.65
CA TRP A 244 -2.60 -2.48 2.35
C TRP A 244 -1.76 -3.47 1.52
N ASP A 245 -0.89 -4.23 2.20
CA ASP A 245 -0.21 -5.41 1.66
C ASP A 245 -0.79 -6.68 2.28
N PHE A 246 -1.53 -7.44 1.48
CA PHE A 246 -2.21 -8.65 1.94
C PHE A 246 -1.25 -9.75 2.41
N SER A 247 0.04 -9.71 2.05
CA SER A 247 1.03 -10.69 2.54
C SER A 247 1.28 -10.60 4.05
N LEU A 248 0.92 -9.48 4.68
CA LEU A 248 1.02 -9.33 6.13
C LEU A 248 0.20 -10.38 6.87
N LYS A 249 -0.92 -10.85 6.31
CA LYS A 249 -1.71 -11.95 6.90
C LYS A 249 -0.85 -13.20 7.09
N ASN A 250 -0.16 -13.62 6.03
CA ASN A 250 0.71 -14.79 6.04
C ASN A 250 1.99 -14.57 6.87
N SER A 251 2.46 -13.32 6.94
CA SER A 251 3.65 -12.96 7.72
C SER A 251 3.42 -12.92 9.23
N LEU A 252 2.18 -12.65 9.66
CA LEU A 252 1.81 -12.41 11.06
C LEU A 252 1.03 -13.56 11.69
N SER A 253 0.37 -14.41 10.89
CA SER A 253 -0.46 -15.51 11.39
C SER A 253 -0.13 -16.84 10.71
N ILE A 254 -0.14 -17.92 11.50
CA ILE A 254 -0.04 -19.29 11.02
C ILE A 254 -1.42 -19.81 10.58
N GLN A 255 -2.50 -19.23 11.10
CA GLN A 255 -3.86 -19.61 10.75
C GLN A 255 -4.13 -19.26 9.28
N LYS A 256 -4.37 -20.30 8.48
CA LYS A 256 -4.72 -20.15 7.08
C LYS A 256 -6.19 -19.79 6.95
N ASP A 257 -6.46 -18.60 6.44
CA ASP A 257 -7.77 -18.21 5.93
C ASP A 257 -7.58 -17.63 4.53
N PHE A 258 -7.66 -18.51 3.54
CA PHE A 258 -7.46 -18.14 2.15
C PHE A 258 -8.55 -17.19 1.66
N SER A 259 -9.79 -17.35 2.13
CA SER A 259 -10.90 -16.50 1.70
C SER A 259 -10.65 -15.04 2.08
N ALA A 260 -10.22 -14.79 3.33
CA ALA A 260 -9.86 -13.45 3.78
C ALA A 260 -8.62 -12.90 3.07
N LEU A 261 -7.61 -13.75 2.79
CA LEU A 261 -6.43 -13.35 2.01
C LEU A 261 -6.83 -12.91 0.58
N PHE A 262 -7.66 -13.72 -0.07
CA PHE A 262 -8.14 -13.47 -1.43
C PHE A 262 -9.03 -12.24 -1.49
N GLU A 263 -9.92 -12.06 -0.53
CA GLU A 263 -10.73 -10.84 -0.39
C GLU A 263 -9.86 -9.59 -0.24
N ASN A 264 -8.79 -9.65 0.56
CA ASN A 264 -7.84 -8.54 0.68
C ASN A 264 -7.05 -8.30 -0.62
N LEU A 265 -6.69 -9.35 -1.37
CA LEU A 265 -6.08 -9.22 -2.69
C LEU A 265 -7.01 -8.46 -3.65
N ILE A 266 -8.29 -8.84 -3.73
CA ILE A 266 -9.26 -8.14 -4.59
C ILE A 266 -9.38 -6.67 -4.18
N LEU A 267 -9.49 -6.38 -2.88
CA LEU A 267 -9.52 -5.01 -2.38
C LEU A 267 -8.33 -4.20 -2.87
N SER A 268 -7.13 -4.78 -2.85
CA SER A 268 -5.92 -4.07 -3.23
C SER A 268 -5.87 -3.71 -4.72
N GLU A 269 -6.46 -4.52 -5.59
CA GLU A 269 -6.60 -4.20 -7.01
C GLU A 269 -7.71 -3.17 -7.25
N LEU A 270 -8.71 -3.08 -6.37
CA LEU A 270 -9.76 -2.06 -6.46
C LEU A 270 -9.23 -0.63 -6.24
N PHE A 271 -8.06 -0.47 -5.62
CA PHE A 271 -7.46 0.86 -5.44
C PHE A 271 -7.13 1.56 -6.76
N LYS A 272 -6.93 0.81 -7.85
CA LYS A 272 -6.70 1.33 -9.20
C LYS A 272 -7.83 2.23 -9.71
N PHE A 273 -9.06 2.00 -9.23
CA PHE A 273 -10.21 2.78 -9.69
C PHE A 273 -10.28 4.17 -9.05
N GLU A 274 -9.50 4.42 -7.99
CA GLU A 274 -9.52 5.68 -7.24
C GLU A 274 -10.94 6.10 -6.80
N GLN A 275 -11.78 5.12 -6.48
CA GLN A 275 -13.16 5.31 -6.03
C GLN A 275 -13.31 4.97 -4.55
N GLU A 276 -14.36 5.52 -3.93
CA GLU A 276 -14.77 5.06 -2.61
C GLU A 276 -15.28 3.61 -2.65
N ILE A 277 -14.79 2.80 -1.71
CA ILE A 277 -15.09 1.38 -1.59
C ILE A 277 -15.88 1.16 -0.30
N PHE A 278 -17.04 0.51 -0.44
CA PHE A 278 -17.87 0.10 0.69
C PHE A 278 -18.06 -1.40 0.69
N TYR A 279 -18.40 -1.98 1.84
CA TYR A 279 -19.00 -3.31 1.90
C TYR A 279 -20.48 -3.20 2.22
N THR A 280 -21.24 -4.23 1.90
CA THR A 280 -22.68 -4.29 2.18
C THR A 280 -23.02 -5.61 2.84
N LYS A 281 -24.30 -5.81 3.17
CA LYS A 281 -24.79 -7.11 3.64
C LYS A 281 -24.61 -8.23 2.60
N TYR A 282 -24.58 -7.88 1.32
CA TYR A 282 -24.63 -8.85 0.22
C TYR A 282 -23.33 -8.97 -0.57
N PHE A 283 -22.55 -7.89 -0.61
CA PHE A 283 -21.35 -7.75 -1.43
C PHE A 283 -20.15 -7.48 -0.55
N ASP A 284 -19.03 -8.13 -0.89
CA ASP A 284 -17.76 -7.97 -0.19
C ASP A 284 -17.22 -6.56 -0.44
N PHE A 285 -17.34 -6.07 -1.69
CA PHE A 285 -17.09 -4.67 -2.06
C PHE A 285 -18.15 -4.10 -2.99
N TYR A 286 -18.34 -2.79 -2.93
CA TYR A 286 -19.25 -2.01 -3.77
C TYR A 286 -18.66 -0.63 -4.03
N LEU A 287 -18.63 -0.23 -5.30
CA LEU A 287 -18.17 1.07 -5.78
C LEU A 287 -19.40 1.84 -6.30
N PRO A 288 -20.00 2.75 -5.49
CA PRO A 288 -21.26 3.39 -5.83
C PRO A 288 -21.21 4.24 -7.10
N SER A 289 -20.10 4.94 -7.33
CA SER A 289 -19.90 5.81 -8.51
C SER A 289 -19.97 5.02 -9.82
N LEU A 290 -19.44 3.79 -9.82
CA LEU A 290 -19.44 2.89 -10.98
C LEU A 290 -20.67 1.96 -11.03
N LYS A 291 -21.43 1.88 -9.92
CA LYS A 291 -22.50 0.89 -9.70
C LYS A 291 -22.01 -0.55 -9.83
N ASN A 292 -20.74 -0.77 -9.51
CA ASN A 292 -20.09 -2.09 -9.57
C ASN A 292 -20.06 -2.73 -8.19
N ALA A 293 -20.48 -4.00 -8.11
CA ALA A 293 -20.41 -4.79 -6.88
C ALA A 293 -19.51 -6.01 -7.08
N PHE A 294 -18.87 -6.46 -6.01
CA PHE A 294 -17.88 -7.52 -6.03
C PHE A 294 -18.20 -8.61 -5.02
N LEU A 295 -18.05 -9.86 -5.48
CA LEU A 295 -18.09 -11.07 -4.66
C LEU A 295 -16.77 -11.82 -4.81
N CYS A 296 -16.08 -12.01 -3.70
CA CYS A 296 -14.86 -12.81 -3.64
C CYS A 296 -15.26 -14.27 -3.43
N SER A 297 -15.03 -15.13 -4.43
CA SER A 297 -15.40 -16.55 -4.33
C SER A 297 -14.38 -17.42 -5.06
N PRO A 298 -13.19 -17.63 -4.46
CA PRO A 298 -12.06 -18.25 -5.13
C PRO A 298 -12.35 -19.67 -5.64
N PHE A 299 -13.20 -20.44 -4.94
CA PHE A 299 -13.41 -21.87 -5.18
C PHE A 299 -14.87 -22.29 -5.46
N LYS A 300 -15.85 -21.38 -5.37
CA LYS A 300 -17.26 -21.77 -5.47
C LYS A 300 -17.63 -22.14 -6.90
N ASP A 301 -18.51 -23.13 -7.06
CA ASP A 301 -19.05 -23.55 -8.35
C ASP A 301 -19.97 -22.49 -8.99
N LYS A 302 -19.96 -22.41 -10.33
CA LYS A 302 -20.73 -21.42 -11.11
C LYS A 302 -22.23 -21.49 -10.88
N ASP A 303 -22.80 -22.69 -10.72
CA ASP A 303 -24.24 -22.86 -10.51
C ASP A 303 -24.64 -22.31 -9.13
N LEU A 304 -23.82 -22.57 -8.12
CA LEU A 304 -24.01 -22.04 -6.76
C LEU A 304 -23.84 -20.52 -6.71
N LEU A 305 -22.89 -19.97 -7.49
CA LEU A 305 -22.70 -18.53 -7.63
C LEU A 305 -23.93 -17.88 -8.26
N SER A 306 -24.44 -18.46 -9.34
CA SER A 306 -25.64 -17.98 -10.04
C SER A 306 -26.87 -17.96 -9.12
N LEU A 307 -27.07 -19.02 -8.33
CA LEU A 307 -28.13 -19.06 -7.32
C LEU A 307 -27.96 -18.00 -6.23
N LYS A 308 -26.72 -17.77 -5.77
CA LYS A 308 -26.42 -16.72 -4.77
C LYS A 308 -26.78 -15.35 -5.32
N VAL A 309 -26.40 -15.02 -6.56
CA VAL A 309 -26.70 -13.71 -7.18
C VAL A 309 -28.20 -13.50 -7.34
N LYS A 310 -28.95 -14.49 -7.84
CA LYS A 310 -30.43 -14.40 -7.94
C LYS A 310 -31.07 -14.09 -6.59
N LYS A 311 -30.59 -14.73 -5.51
CA LYS A 311 -31.07 -14.48 -4.14
C LYS A 311 -30.68 -13.10 -3.61
N ILE A 312 -29.53 -12.56 -4.02
CA ILE A 312 -29.10 -11.21 -3.65
C ILE A 312 -29.95 -10.18 -4.37
N LEU A 313 -30.09 -10.28 -5.70
CA LEU A 313 -30.82 -9.32 -6.52
C LEU A 313 -32.29 -9.20 -6.11
N SER A 314 -32.94 -10.31 -5.76
CA SER A 314 -34.33 -10.29 -5.27
C SER A 314 -34.53 -9.57 -3.92
N LYS A 315 -33.45 -9.20 -3.21
CA LYS A 315 -33.50 -8.54 -1.88
C LYS A 315 -32.73 -7.23 -1.82
N ASN A 316 -31.85 -7.00 -2.78
CA ASN A 316 -30.95 -5.86 -2.81
C ASN A 316 -31.66 -4.64 -3.41
N GLN A 317 -31.45 -3.47 -2.83
CA GLN A 317 -32.03 -2.20 -3.29
C GLN A 317 -31.00 -1.28 -3.96
N LEU A 318 -29.74 -1.72 -4.08
CA LEU A 318 -28.69 -0.94 -4.71
C LEU A 318 -28.87 -0.89 -6.22
N ALA A 319 -28.60 0.27 -6.81
CA ALA A 319 -28.49 0.42 -8.25
C ALA A 319 -27.20 -0.26 -8.73
N LEU A 320 -27.32 -1.35 -9.50
CA LEU A 320 -26.19 -2.13 -9.99
C LEU A 320 -26.13 -2.07 -11.52
N SER A 321 -24.95 -1.79 -12.06
CA SER A 321 -24.64 -1.97 -13.48
C SER A 321 -24.04 -3.36 -13.70
N THR A 322 -23.03 -3.71 -12.89
CA THR A 322 -22.28 -4.96 -13.01
C THR A 322 -22.01 -5.58 -11.64
N ILE A 323 -22.18 -6.90 -11.53
CA ILE A 323 -21.69 -7.72 -10.42
C ILE A 323 -20.50 -8.52 -10.93
N TYR A 324 -19.33 -8.27 -10.36
CA TYR A 324 -18.13 -9.07 -10.56
C TYR A 324 -18.06 -10.16 -9.50
N ILE A 325 -17.90 -11.40 -9.93
CA ILE A 325 -17.58 -12.53 -9.05
C ILE A 325 -16.18 -12.99 -9.39
N ILE A 326 -15.24 -12.66 -8.51
CA ILE A 326 -13.84 -12.96 -8.76
C ILE A 326 -13.52 -14.34 -8.18
N THR A 327 -12.96 -15.20 -9.03
CA THR A 327 -12.62 -16.60 -8.73
C THR A 327 -11.16 -16.88 -9.09
N LEU A 328 -10.69 -18.12 -8.91
CA LEU A 328 -9.34 -18.52 -9.35
C LEU A 328 -9.30 -19.13 -10.76
N SER A 329 -10.44 -19.52 -11.32
CA SER A 329 -10.45 -20.33 -12.55
C SER A 329 -11.74 -20.30 -13.36
N GLN A 330 -12.84 -19.83 -12.79
CA GLN A 330 -14.12 -19.87 -13.45
C GLN A 330 -14.37 -18.60 -14.25
N ARG A 331 -14.87 -18.81 -15.47
CA ARG A 331 -15.34 -17.75 -16.36
C ARG A 331 -16.79 -17.95 -16.74
N ASP A 332 -17.63 -16.94 -16.58
CA ASP A 332 -19.00 -16.93 -17.07
C ASP A 332 -19.52 -15.50 -17.22
N GLU A 333 -20.52 -15.31 -18.07
CA GLU A 333 -21.18 -14.03 -18.23
C GLU A 333 -22.66 -14.22 -18.53
N PHE A 334 -23.51 -13.53 -17.77
CA PHE A 334 -24.95 -13.54 -17.99
C PHE A 334 -25.62 -12.28 -17.43
N PHE A 335 -26.91 -12.09 -17.73
CA PHE A 335 -27.71 -10.99 -17.23
C PHE A 335 -28.84 -11.49 -16.33
N ILE A 336 -29.09 -10.79 -15.23
CA ILE A 336 -30.28 -11.00 -14.38
C ILE A 336 -30.92 -9.63 -14.16
N GLU A 337 -32.19 -9.49 -14.56
CA GLU A 337 -32.97 -8.26 -14.32
C GLU A 337 -32.26 -6.98 -14.84
N GLY A 338 -31.55 -7.09 -15.96
CA GLY A 338 -30.81 -5.98 -16.57
C GLY A 338 -29.43 -5.70 -15.95
N VAL A 339 -29.04 -6.41 -14.88
CA VAL A 339 -27.71 -6.33 -14.27
C VAL A 339 -26.78 -7.33 -14.94
N ARG A 340 -25.60 -6.86 -15.39
CA ARG A 340 -24.55 -7.73 -15.95
C ARG A 340 -23.86 -8.48 -14.81
N VAL A 341 -23.69 -9.78 -14.94
CA VAL A 341 -22.97 -10.61 -13.97
C VAL A 341 -21.76 -11.22 -14.68
N MET A 342 -20.57 -10.92 -14.18
CA MET A 342 -19.30 -11.39 -14.73
C MET A 342 -18.61 -12.28 -13.70
N ILE A 343 -18.49 -13.57 -13.99
CA ILE A 343 -17.64 -14.49 -13.23
C ILE A 343 -16.29 -14.53 -13.94
N LEU A 344 -15.22 -14.09 -13.28
CA LEU A 344 -13.90 -14.00 -13.89
C LEU A 344 -12.82 -14.60 -12.99
N PRO A 345 -11.80 -15.26 -13.56
CA PRO A 345 -10.55 -15.51 -12.86
C PRO A 345 -9.89 -14.19 -12.44
N PHE A 346 -9.20 -14.19 -11.30
CA PHE A 346 -8.54 -13.01 -10.75
C PHE A 346 -7.58 -12.34 -11.73
N ASP A 347 -6.73 -13.11 -12.39
CA ASP A 347 -5.74 -12.62 -13.34
C ASP A 347 -6.38 -11.93 -14.54
N GLU A 348 -7.43 -12.53 -15.09
CA GLU A 348 -8.18 -11.91 -16.20
C GLU A 348 -8.83 -10.59 -15.78
N TRP A 349 -9.41 -10.56 -14.58
CA TRP A 349 -10.03 -9.34 -14.04
C TRP A 349 -8.99 -8.25 -13.71
N ALA A 350 -7.87 -8.62 -13.10
CA ALA A 350 -6.84 -7.68 -12.66
C ALA A 350 -6.05 -7.07 -13.82
N LEU A 351 -5.93 -7.78 -14.96
CA LEU A 351 -5.25 -7.32 -16.17
C LEU A 351 -6.20 -6.72 -17.22
N GLY A 352 -7.49 -7.02 -17.14
CA GLY A 352 -8.50 -6.54 -18.10
C GLY A 352 -9.14 -5.20 -17.74
N ASN A 353 -8.79 -4.61 -16.61
CA ASN A 353 -9.35 -3.35 -16.11
C ASN A 353 -8.31 -2.26 -15.93
#